data_AF-X8CT44-F1
#
_entry.id   AF-X8CT44-F1
#
_cell.length_a   1.000
_cell.length_b   1.000
_cell.length_c   1.000
_cell.angle_alpha   90.00
_cell.angle_beta   90.00
_cell.angle_gamma   90.00
#
_symmetry.space_group_name_H-M   'P 1'
#
loop_
_entity.id
_entity.type
_entity.pdbx_description
1 polymer ?
#
loop_
_entity_poly.entity_id
_entity_poly.type
_entity_poly.pdbx_seq_one_letter_code
_entity_poly.pdbx_strand_id
1 'polypeptide(L)' 'MPADEVELLRQAWLTATRARNALVLVRGKPTDQLPGHGRQLNAVAVAAGWPTDEGGEFLDNYLRVTRRAKAVVRKVFGS' A
#
# COMPACT_ATOMS: atom_id res chain seq x y z
N MET A 1 1.55 1.59 22.94
CA MET A 1 1.32 0.47 22.00
C MET A 1 2.57 -0.39 21.98
N PRO A 2 2.45 -1.73 21.87
CA PRO A 2 3.57 -2.64 21.62
C PRO A 2 4.43 -2.22 20.42
N ALA A 3 5.75 -2.48 20.48
CA ALA A 3 6.71 -2.02 19.47
C ALA A 3 6.45 -2.61 18.07
N ASP A 4 5.97 -3.85 18.01
CA ASP A 4 5.56 -4.55 16.80
C ASP A 4 4.32 -3.92 16.14
N GLU A 5 3.36 -3.44 16.93
CA GLU A 5 2.20 -2.71 16.41
C GLU A 5 2.60 -1.34 15.83
N VAL A 6 3.54 -0.64 16.48
CA VAL A 6 4.09 0.63 15.98
C VAL A 6 4.81 0.41 14.65
N GLU A 7 5.67 -0.63 14.58
CA GLU A 7 6.38 -0.99 13.36
C GLU A 7 5.41 -1.37 12.24
N LEU A 8 4.36 -2.13 12.55
CA LEU A 8 3.33 -2.49 11.59
C LEU A 8 2.61 -1.26 11.02
N LEU A 9 2.24 -0.29 11.87
CA LEU A 9 1.64 0.97 11.42
C LEU A 9 2.60 1.78 10.56
N ARG A 10 3.87 1.87 10.95
CA ARG A 10 4.90 2.57 10.18
C ARG A 10 5.08 1.96 8.79
N GLN A 11 5.16 0.63 8.70
CA GLN A 11 5.27 -0.08 7.43
C GLN A 11 4.05 0.15 6.55
N ALA A 12 2.84 0.13 7.14
CA ALA A 12 1.62 0.43 6.40
C ALA A 12 1.55 1.86 5.89
N TRP A 13 1.94 2.84 6.71
CA TRP A 13 2.03 4.23 6.31
C TRP A 13 2.97 4.40 5.11
N LEU A 14 4.21 3.90 5.21
CA LEU A 14 5.19 4.01 4.13
C LEU A 14 4.73 3.30 2.85
N THR A 15 4.13 2.12 2.98
CA THR A 15 3.57 1.36 1.84
C THR A 15 2.45 2.15 1.16
N ALA A 16 1.51 2.71 1.92
CA ALA A 16 0.40 3.50 1.40
C ALA A 16 0.88 4.78 0.72
N THR A 17 1.83 5.50 1.34
CA THR A 17 2.40 6.72 0.78
C THR A 17 3.13 6.45 -0.53
N ARG A 18 3.94 5.38 -0.62
CA ARG A 18 4.61 5.01 -1.87
C ARG A 18 3.61 4.67 -2.98
N ALA A 19 2.55 3.91 -2.66
CA ALA A 19 1.50 3.59 -3.62
C ALA A 19 0.78 4.83 -4.15
N ARG A 20 0.42 5.78 -3.27
CA ARG A 20 -0.21 7.07 -3.66
C ARG A 20 0.70 7.90 -4.57
N ASN A 21 1.98 8.00 -4.24
CA ASN A 21 2.94 8.71 -5.08
C ASN A 21 3.07 8.04 -6.46
N ALA A 22 3.17 6.72 -6.50
CA ALA A 22 3.21 5.95 -7.75
C ALA A 22 1.94 6.12 -8.59
N LEU A 23 0.76 6.17 -7.96
CA LEU A 23 -0.50 6.42 -8.66
C LEU A 23 -0.52 7.77 -9.37
N VAL A 24 -0.02 8.84 -8.73
CA VAL A 24 0.10 10.16 -9.35
C VAL A 24 1.07 10.12 -10.53
N LEU A 25 2.24 9.49 -10.37
CA LEU A 25 3.25 9.38 -11.42
C LEU A 25 2.74 8.62 -12.65
N VAL A 26 1.97 7.54 -12.44
CA VAL A 26 1.50 6.68 -13.53
C VAL A 26 0.22 7.21 -14.19
N ARG A 27 -0.69 7.83 -13.42
CA ARG A 27 -2.02 8.23 -13.93
C ARG A 27 -2.13 9.72 -14.25
N GLY A 28 -1.16 10.55 -13.87
CA GLY A 28 -1.16 12.00 -14.08
C GLY A 28 -2.25 12.75 -13.30
N LYS A 29 -2.97 12.07 -12.39
CA LYS A 29 -4.00 12.67 -11.55
C LYS A 29 -4.03 12.04 -10.16
N PRO A 30 -4.31 12.81 -9.09
CA PRO A 30 -4.46 12.28 -7.74
C PRO A 30 -5.58 11.25 -7.66
N THR A 31 -5.28 10.10 -7.06
CA THR A 31 -6.25 9.05 -6.73
C THR A 31 -5.68 8.13 -5.67
N ASP A 32 -6.56 7.57 -4.84
CA ASP A 32 -6.21 6.64 -3.77
C ASP A 32 -6.58 5.19 -4.09
N GLN A 33 -7.14 4.94 -5.27
CA GLN A 33 -7.56 3.60 -5.67
C GLN A 33 -6.50 2.96 -6.56
N LEU A 34 -5.96 1.83 -6.08
CA LEU A 34 -5.11 0.96 -6.90
C LEU A 34 -5.91 0.39 -8.08
N PRO A 35 -5.33 0.32 -9.28
CA PRO A 35 -5.95 -0.33 -10.42
C PRO A 35 -6.12 -1.84 -10.18
N GLY A 36 -7.06 -2.45 -10.89
CA GLY A 36 -7.12 -3.91 -10.98
C GLY A 36 -5.92 -4.48 -11.74
N HIS A 37 -5.81 -5.82 -11.78
CA HIS A 37 -4.75 -6.54 -12.48
C HIS A 37 -4.54 -6.05 -13.92
N GLY A 38 -3.27 -6.04 -14.36
CA GLY A 38 -2.88 -5.67 -15.73
C GLY A 38 -1.79 -4.62 -15.78
N ARG A 39 -1.55 -4.09 -17.00
CA ARG A 39 -0.40 -3.21 -17.28
C ARG A 39 -0.33 -1.96 -16.40
N GLN A 40 -1.48 -1.39 -16.05
CA GLN A 40 -1.50 -0.19 -15.20
C GLN A 40 -1.08 -0.50 -13.76
N LEU A 41 -1.47 -1.66 -13.21
CA LEU A 41 -1.02 -2.10 -11.88
C LEU A 41 0.48 -2.41 -11.88
N ASN A 42 0.99 -3.05 -12.94
CA ASN A 42 2.43 -3.30 -13.07
C ASN A 42 3.23 -2.00 -13.11
N ALA A 43 2.77 -0.99 -13.86
CA ALA A 43 3.41 0.33 -13.88
C ALA A 43 3.41 1.01 -12.51
N VAL A 44 2.31 0.90 -11.75
CA VAL A 44 2.24 1.42 -10.37
C VAL A 44 3.21 0.68 -9.44
N ALA A 45 3.30 -0.65 -9.56
CA ALA A 45 4.22 -1.45 -8.74
C ALA A 45 5.68 -1.03 -8.98
N VAL A 46 6.10 -0.94 -10.25
CA VAL A 46 7.46 -0.49 -10.62
C VAL A 46 7.72 0.93 -10.10
N ALA A 47 6.79 1.87 -10.31
CA ALA A 47 6.95 3.24 -9.82
C ALA A 47 6.97 3.34 -8.28
N ALA A 48 6.35 2.39 -7.56
CA ALA A 48 6.40 2.29 -6.11
C ALA A 48 7.71 1.65 -5.59
N GLY A 49 8.61 1.24 -6.49
CA GLY A 49 9.87 0.57 -6.17
C GLY A 49 9.73 -0.93 -5.90
N TRP A 50 8.70 -1.58 -6.44
CA TRP A 50 8.56 -3.04 -6.36
C TRP A 50 9.67 -3.72 -7.19
N PRO A 51 10.30 -4.79 -6.68
CA PRO A 51 11.49 -5.39 -7.31
C PRO A 51 11.19 -6.17 -8.59
N THR A 52 9.94 -6.59 -8.79
CA THR A 52 9.47 -7.33 -9.96
C THR A 52 8.42 -6.51 -10.72
N ASP A 53 8.15 -6.86 -11.96
CA ASP A 53 7.02 -6.32 -12.74
C ASP A 53 5.69 -7.02 -12.42
N GLU A 54 5.65 -7.80 -11.32
CA GLU A 54 4.48 -8.54 -10.85
C GLU A 54 3.56 -7.64 -10.02
N GLY A 55 2.69 -6.89 -10.70
CA GLY A 55 1.72 -6.01 -10.04
C GLY A 55 0.74 -6.74 -9.10
N GLY A 56 0.48 -8.03 -9.34
CA GLY A 56 -0.34 -8.86 -8.47
C GLY A 56 0.26 -9.03 -7.08
N GLU A 57 1.55 -9.39 -7.00
CA GLU A 57 2.25 -9.52 -5.71
C GLU A 57 2.30 -8.20 -4.94
N PHE A 58 2.52 -7.09 -5.66
CA PHE A 58 2.46 -5.75 -5.09
C PHE A 58 1.08 -5.46 -4.47
N LEU A 59 -0.01 -5.75 -5.20
CA LEU A 59 -1.37 -5.55 -4.71
C LEU A 59 -1.67 -6.42 -3.49
N ASP A 60 -1.27 -7.69 -3.51
CA ASP A 60 -1.46 -8.60 -2.39
C ASP A 60 -0.69 -8.14 -1.15
N ASN A 61 0.55 -7.69 -1.33
CA ASN A 61 1.33 -7.11 -0.24
C ASN A 61 0.68 -5.84 0.33
N TYR A 62 0.26 -4.93 -0.55
CA TYR A 62 -0.45 -3.71 -0.16
C TYR A 62 -1.71 -4.04 0.67
N LEU A 63 -2.55 -4.94 0.17
CA LEU A 63 -3.79 -5.36 0.86
C LEU A 63 -3.50 -6.06 2.19
N ARG A 64 -2.43 -6.87 2.26
CA ARG A 64 -2.03 -7.57 3.48
C ARG A 64 -1.57 -6.60 4.56
N VAL A 65 -0.65 -5.68 4.23
CA VAL A 65 -0.09 -4.71 5.17
C VAL A 65 -1.16 -3.76 5.68
N THR A 66 -2.01 -3.23 4.80
CA THR A 66 -3.09 -2.30 5.18
C THR A 66 -4.18 -2.96 6.03
N ARG A 67 -4.56 -4.23 5.74
CA ARG A 67 -5.49 -5.00 6.59
C ARG A 67 -4.95 -5.21 8.01
N ARG A 68 -3.67 -5.55 8.14
CA ARG A 68 -3.04 -5.73 9.46
C ARG A 68 -3.01 -4.41 10.25
N ALA A 69 -2.64 -3.31 9.61
CA ALA A 69 -2.69 -1.98 10.24
C ALA A 69 -4.11 -1.59 10.67
N LYS A 70 -5.14 -1.90 9.87
CA LYS A 70 -6.55 -1.67 10.25
C LYS A 70 -6.93 -2.38 11.56
N ALA A 71 -6.44 -3.60 11.80
CA ALA A 71 -6.69 -4.31 13.05
C ALA A 71 -6.13 -3.55 14.26
N VAL A 72 -4.90 -3.02 14.15
CA VAL A 72 -4.27 -2.18 15.19
C VAL A 72 -5.04 -0.88 15.41
N VAL A 73 -5.43 -0.19 14.33
CA VAL A 73 -6.24 1.04 14.42
C VAL A 73 -7.56 0.77 15.13
N ARG A 74 -8.26 -0.33 14.82
CA ARG A 74 -9.51 -0.69 15.51
C ARG A 74 -9.29 -1.01 16.99
N LYS A 75 -8.17 -1.63 17.35
CA LYS A 75 -7.82 -1.88 18.76
C LYS A 75 -7.61 -0.58 19.53
N VAL A 76 -6.99 0.43 18.92
CA VAL A 76 -6.61 1.69 19.58
C VAL A 76 -7.77 2.71 19.60
N PHE A 77 -8.56 2.78 18.52
CA PHE A 77 -9.54 3.84 18.30
C PHE A 77 -10.98 3.34 18.14
N GLY A 78 -11.22 2.03 18.20
CA GLY A 78 -12.52 1.43 17.89
C GLY A 78 -13.55 1.45 19.04
N SER A 79 -13.41 2.37 19.99
CA SER A 79 -14.38 2.63 21.07
C SER A 79 -15.45 3.61 20.63
#